data_AF-A0A357BTU4-F1
#
_entry.id   AF-A0A357BTU4-F1
#
_cell.length_a   1.000
_cell.length_b   1.000
_cell.length_c   1.000
_cell.angle_alpha   90.00
_cell.angle_beta   90.00
_cell.angle_gamma   90.00
#
_symmetry.space_group_name_H-M   'P 1'
#
loop_
_entity.id
_entity.type
_entity.pdbx_description
1 polymer ?
#
loop_
_entity_poly.entity_id
_entity_poly.type
_entity_poly.pdbx_seq_one_letter_code
_entity_poly.pdbx_strand_id
1 'polypeptide(L)'
;MTTEILIGIGGLLLSFLTYFAGVHRTEKRLSKDERNARIQNVLDKYMNFRRSNYTSGLDGLQKAGIATLSTDNEIIELIDMIVKHGEKNPLGSYQESLSKAGLKKFFDFAANHNINFFDFPVEEIIKKIEAV
;
A
#
# COMPACT_ATOMS: atom_id res chain seq x y z
N MET A 1 0.67 -55.53 13.36
CA MET A 1 1.97 -55.01 12.89
C MET A 1 1.86 -54.05 11.70
N THR A 2 1.38 -54.47 10.52
CA THR A 2 1.31 -53.57 9.34
C THR A 2 0.30 -52.43 9.49
N THR A 3 -0.87 -52.68 10.09
CA THR A 3 -1.93 -51.67 10.27
C THR A 3 -1.58 -50.58 11.28
N GLU A 4 -0.89 -50.93 12.37
CA GLU A 4 -0.46 -49.97 13.40
C GLU A 4 0.63 -49.03 12.88
N ILE A 5 1.56 -49.53 12.07
CA ILE A 5 2.57 -48.72 11.39
C ILE A 5 1.92 -47.75 10.41
N LEU A 6 0.89 -48.20 9.67
CA LEU A 6 0.15 -47.37 8.72
C LEU A 6 -0.64 -46.25 9.41
N ILE A 7 -1.27 -46.53 10.55
CA ILE A 7 -1.96 -45.54 11.38
C ILE A 7 -0.97 -44.55 11.99
N GLY A 8 0.19 -45.02 12.47
CA GLY A 8 1.26 -44.17 12.99
C GLY A 8 1.80 -43.19 11.95
N ILE A 9 2.08 -43.67 10.72
CA ILE A 9 2.52 -42.83 9.60
C ILE A 9 1.42 -41.85 9.18
N GLY A 10 0.17 -42.31 9.14
CA GLY A 10 -0.99 -41.47 8.84
C GLY A 10 -1.14 -40.31 9.82
N GLY A 11 -1.04 -40.59 11.13
CA GLY A 11 -1.09 -39.57 12.18
C GLY A 11 0.06 -38.57 12.09
N LEU A 12 1.27 -39.03 11.74
CA LEU A 12 2.44 -38.18 11.59
C LEU A 12 2.32 -37.24 10.38
N LEU A 13 1.82 -37.75 9.25
CA LEU A 13 1.52 -36.93 8.06
C LEU A 13 0.43 -35.89 8.34
N LEU A 14 -0.64 -36.26 9.05
CA LEU A 14 -1.73 -35.36 9.39
C LEU A 14 -1.27 -34.23 10.31
N SER A 15 -0.41 -34.56 11.28
CA SER A 15 0.22 -33.59 12.18
C SER A 15 1.08 -32.59 11.41
N PHE A 16 1.89 -33.08 10.47
CA PHE A 16 2.75 -32.25 9.61
C PHE A 16 1.93 -31.30 8.72
N LEU A 17 0.88 -31.80 8.07
CA LEU A 17 -0.01 -30.99 7.24
C LEU A 17 -0.74 -29.92 8.06
N THR A 18 -1.19 -30.25 9.27
CA THR A 18 -1.89 -29.32 10.15
C THR A 18 -0.98 -28.19 10.63
N TYR A 19 0.28 -28.51 10.95
CA TYR A 19 1.31 -27.51 11.28
C TYR A 19 1.56 -26.56 10.10
N PHE A 20 1.80 -27.10 8.89
CA PHE A 20 2.03 -26.30 7.69
C PHE A 20 0.84 -25.40 7.34
N ALA A 21 -0.39 -25.93 7.44
CA ALA A 21 -1.60 -25.14 7.23
C ALA A 21 -1.73 -24.00 8.27
N GLY A 22 -1.37 -24.26 9.52
CA GLY A 22 -1.34 -23.27 10.59
C GLY A 22 -0.34 -22.15 10.35
N VAL A 23 0.90 -22.50 9.98
CA VAL A 23 1.97 -21.53 9.67
C VAL A 23 1.58 -20.67 8.47
N HIS A 24 1.19 -21.29 7.35
CA HIS A 24 0.82 -20.55 6.13
C HIS A 24 -0.38 -19.61 6.34
N ARG A 25 -1.35 -20.04 7.15
CA ARG A 25 -2.49 -19.18 7.51
C ARG A 25 -2.07 -18.00 8.39
N THR A 26 -1.10 -18.21 9.28
CA THR A 26 -0.58 -17.16 10.17
C THR A 26 0.24 -16.14 9.39
N GLU A 27 1.14 -16.57 8.52
CA GLU A 27 1.91 -15.67 7.63
C GLU A 27 1.00 -14.81 6.76
N LYS A 28 -0.03 -15.40 6.16
CA LYS A 28 -1.02 -14.64 5.36
C LYS A 28 -1.78 -13.61 6.18
N ARG A 29 -2.09 -13.90 7.44
CA ARG A 29 -2.76 -12.96 8.35
C ARG A 29 -1.82 -11.81 8.70
N LEU A 30 -0.60 -12.12 9.13
CA LEU A 30 0.42 -11.13 9.48
C LEU A 30 0.70 -10.19 8.30
N SER A 31 0.91 -10.73 7.09
CA SER A 31 1.15 -9.92 5.89
C SER A 31 -0.03 -9.00 5.57
N LYS A 32 -1.26 -9.46 5.76
CA LYS A 32 -2.47 -8.64 5.56
C LYS A 32 -2.58 -7.56 6.63
N ASP A 33 -2.31 -7.90 7.88
CA ASP A 33 -2.38 -6.97 9.01
C ASP A 33 -1.30 -5.88 8.89
N GLU A 34 -0.07 -6.25 8.49
CA GLU A 34 1.01 -5.31 8.21
C GLU A 34 0.65 -4.36 7.06
N ARG A 35 0.10 -4.89 5.96
CA ARG A 35 -0.38 -4.09 4.84
C ARG A 35 -1.44 -3.08 5.29
N ASN A 36 -2.44 -3.54 6.03
CA ASN A 36 -3.52 -2.68 6.49
C ASN A 36 -3.00 -1.62 7.48
N ALA A 37 -2.07 -1.99 8.35
CA ALA A 37 -1.42 -1.06 9.27
C ALA A 37 -0.66 0.03 8.52
N ARG A 38 0.08 -0.32 7.45
CA ARG A 38 0.76 0.67 6.59
C ARG A 38 -0.22 1.65 5.97
N ILE A 39 -1.30 1.16 5.33
CA ILE A 39 -2.31 2.01 4.70
C ILE A 39 -2.97 2.92 5.74
N GLN A 40 -3.39 2.36 6.89
CA GLN A 40 -4.06 3.11 7.95
C GLN A 40 -3.15 4.21 8.53
N ASN A 41 -1.86 3.93 8.72
CA ASN A 41 -0.90 4.93 9.21
C ASN A 41 -0.78 6.13 8.27
N VAL A 42 -0.77 5.91 6.95
CA VAL A 42 -0.74 7.01 5.97
C VAL A 42 -2.07 7.76 5.96
N LEU A 43 -3.19 7.03 6.01
CA LEU A 43 -4.52 7.62 6.07
C LEU A 43 -4.69 8.53 7.29
N ASP A 44 -4.34 8.06 8.48
CA ASP A 44 -4.51 8.81 9.72
C ASP A 44 -3.69 10.12 9.69
N LYS A 45 -2.45 10.06 9.18
CA LYS A 45 -1.61 11.25 8.97
C LYS A 45 -2.24 12.22 7.99
N TYR A 46 -2.70 11.73 6.84
CA TYR A 46 -3.35 12.55 5.83
C TYR A 46 -4.61 13.23 6.41
N MET A 47 -5.47 12.47 7.08
CA MET A 47 -6.70 12.99 7.68
C MET A 47 -6.40 14.00 8.79
N ASN A 48 -5.31 13.83 9.56
CA ASN A 48 -4.86 14.83 10.52
C ASN A 48 -4.44 16.14 9.83
N PHE A 49 -3.78 16.09 8.68
CA PHE A 49 -3.48 17.30 7.89
C PHE A 49 -4.73 17.97 7.35
N ARG A 50 -5.73 17.20 6.92
CA ARG A 50 -7.02 17.72 6.46
C ARG A 50 -7.78 18.40 7.59
N ARG A 51 -7.87 17.76 8.76
CA ARG A 51 -8.54 18.31 9.95
C ARG A 51 -7.90 19.60 10.46
N SER A 52 -6.58 19.72 10.35
CA SER A 52 -5.82 20.90 10.77
C SER A 52 -5.70 21.98 9.67
N ASN A 53 -6.25 21.74 8.47
CA ASN A 53 -6.05 22.59 7.29
C ASN A 53 -4.57 22.86 6.94
N TYR A 54 -3.67 21.96 7.32
CA TYR A 54 -2.23 22.14 7.11
C TYR A 54 -1.83 21.94 5.64
N THR A 55 -2.31 20.86 5.02
CA THR A 55 -2.05 20.55 3.60
C THR A 55 -3.11 19.58 3.05
N SER A 56 -3.10 19.36 1.73
CA SER A 56 -4.02 18.47 1.01
C SER A 56 -3.44 18.01 -0.33
N GLY A 57 -4.17 17.14 -1.03
CA GLY A 57 -3.79 16.72 -2.39
C GLY A 57 -2.45 15.97 -2.42
N LEU A 58 -1.67 16.17 -3.48
CA LEU A 58 -0.38 15.48 -3.67
C LEU A 58 0.66 15.82 -2.60
N ASP A 59 0.79 17.09 -2.19
CA ASP A 59 1.69 17.49 -1.09
C ASP A 59 1.27 16.82 0.23
N GLY A 60 -0.04 16.79 0.51
CA GLY A 60 -0.56 16.10 1.69
C GLY A 60 -0.27 14.61 1.69
N LEU A 61 -0.42 13.94 0.55
CA LEU A 61 -0.09 12.51 0.41
C LEU A 61 1.41 12.25 0.60
N GLN A 62 2.27 13.08 0.01
CA GLN A 62 3.72 12.95 0.16
C GLN A 62 4.16 13.11 1.61
N LYS A 63 3.69 14.17 2.29
CA LYS A 63 3.98 14.40 3.71
C LYS A 63 3.38 13.33 4.61
N ALA A 64 2.27 12.70 4.23
CA ALA A 64 1.68 11.59 4.95
C ALA A 64 2.51 10.30 4.82
N GLY A 65 3.46 10.26 3.88
CA GLY A 65 4.35 9.12 3.67
C GLY A 65 3.80 8.11 2.67
N ILE A 66 3.03 8.53 1.67
CA ILE A 66 2.47 7.63 0.65
C ILE A 66 3.51 6.72 -0.03
N ALA A 67 4.77 7.15 -0.14
CA ALA A 67 5.87 6.34 -0.68
C ALA A 67 6.17 5.07 0.15
N THR A 68 5.75 5.00 1.42
CA THR A 68 5.89 3.77 2.24
C THR A 68 4.95 2.66 1.82
N LEU A 69 3.93 2.95 1.00
CA LEU A 69 3.06 1.93 0.42
C LEU A 69 3.83 1.15 -0.64
N SER A 70 3.58 -0.15 -0.72
CA SER A 70 4.40 -1.08 -1.50
C SER A 70 3.96 -1.21 -2.96
N THR A 71 2.69 -0.93 -3.26
CA THR A 71 2.11 -1.16 -4.59
C THR A 71 1.09 -0.09 -4.97
N ASP A 72 0.82 0.05 -6.26
CA ASP A 72 -0.26 0.90 -6.78
C ASP A 72 -1.60 0.56 -6.16
N ASN A 73 -1.88 -0.73 -5.92
CA ASN A 73 -3.13 -1.17 -5.29
C ASN A 73 -3.30 -0.66 -3.87
N GLU A 74 -2.22 -0.61 -3.06
CA GLU A 74 -2.28 -0.01 -1.73
C GLU A 74 -2.57 1.50 -1.80
N ILE A 75 -1.99 2.18 -2.80
CA ILE A 75 -2.22 3.62 -3.02
C ILE A 75 -3.66 3.89 -3.48
N ILE A 76 -4.19 3.08 -4.39
CA ILE A 76 -5.57 3.19 -4.86
C ILE A 76 -6.53 2.95 -3.69
N GLU A 77 -6.27 1.94 -2.85
CA GLU A 77 -7.08 1.69 -1.65
C GLU A 77 -7.03 2.87 -0.67
N LEU A 78 -5.85 3.44 -0.41
CA LEU A 78 -5.73 4.65 0.39
C LEU A 78 -6.58 5.80 -0.16
N ILE A 79 -6.52 6.05 -1.48
CA ILE A 79 -7.29 7.11 -2.14
C ILE A 79 -8.79 6.87 -1.99
N ASP A 80 -9.25 5.64 -2.21
CA ASP A 80 -10.64 5.24 -2.05
C ASP A 80 -11.11 5.45 -0.59
N MET A 81 -10.28 5.11 0.40
CA MET A 81 -10.56 5.38 1.82
C MET A 81 -10.68 6.88 2.10
N ILE A 82 -9.78 7.71 1.56
CA ILE A 82 -9.85 9.17 1.70
C ILE A 82 -11.16 9.72 1.15
N VAL A 83 -11.55 9.29 -0.05
CA VAL A 83 -12.81 9.70 -0.69
C VAL A 83 -14.03 9.22 0.12
N LYS A 84 -13.99 8.00 0.67
CA LYS A 84 -15.04 7.48 1.57
C LYS A 84 -15.17 8.27 2.86
N HIS A 85 -14.11 8.94 3.31
CA HIS A 85 -14.16 9.88 4.44
C HIS A 85 -14.77 11.25 4.07
N GLY A 86 -15.20 11.46 2.83
CA GLY A 86 -15.85 12.68 2.36
C GLY A 86 -14.89 13.73 1.81
N GLU A 87 -13.60 13.41 1.68
CA GLU A 87 -12.60 14.29 1.08
C GLU A 87 -12.65 14.22 -0.45
N LYS A 88 -12.19 15.29 -1.11
CA LYS A 88 -11.98 15.27 -2.57
C LYS A 88 -10.85 14.30 -2.92
N ASN A 89 -10.91 13.71 -4.12
CA ASN A 89 -9.83 12.87 -4.61
C ASN A 89 -8.49 13.64 -4.57
N PRO A 90 -7.50 13.19 -3.79
CA PRO A 90 -6.24 13.90 -3.62
C PRO A 90 -5.37 13.94 -4.88
N LEU A 91 -5.62 13.07 -5.87
CA LEU A 91 -4.95 13.14 -7.18
C LEU A 91 -5.53 14.25 -8.07
N GLY A 92 -6.73 14.74 -7.77
CA GLY A 92 -7.40 15.78 -8.54
C GLY A 92 -7.52 15.44 -10.03
N SER A 93 -7.15 16.39 -10.90
CA SER A 93 -7.17 16.24 -12.36
C SER A 93 -6.11 15.28 -12.90
N TYR A 94 -5.12 14.90 -12.09
CA TYR A 94 -4.01 14.06 -12.53
C TYR A 94 -4.30 12.57 -12.43
N GLN A 95 -5.49 12.18 -11.98
CA GLN A 95 -5.85 10.78 -11.74
C GLN A 95 -5.57 9.88 -12.96
N GLU A 96 -5.96 10.30 -14.16
CA GLU A 96 -5.77 9.48 -15.36
C GLU A 96 -4.29 9.35 -15.73
N SER A 97 -3.56 10.47 -15.77
CA SER A 97 -2.14 10.50 -16.13
C SER A 97 -1.29 9.70 -15.14
N LEU A 98 -1.54 9.84 -13.83
CA LEU A 98 -0.83 9.12 -12.79
C LEU A 98 -1.15 7.63 -12.76
N SER A 99 -2.39 7.24 -13.06
CA SER A 99 -2.77 5.83 -13.16
C SER A 99 -2.07 5.14 -14.34
N LYS A 100 -1.81 5.86 -15.45
CA LYS A 100 -1.06 5.36 -16.60
C LYS A 100 0.44 5.24 -16.32
N ALA A 101 1.03 6.24 -15.65
CA ALA A 101 2.46 6.29 -15.34
C ALA A 101 2.88 5.30 -14.22
N GLY A 102 1.92 4.89 -13.38
CA GLY A 102 2.14 4.05 -12.21
C GLY A 102 2.32 4.89 -10.94
N LEU A 103 1.39 4.72 -10.00
CA LEU A 103 1.29 5.57 -8.81
C LEU A 103 2.49 5.41 -7.88
N LYS A 104 2.91 4.16 -7.66
CA LYS A 104 4.05 3.83 -6.81
C LYS A 104 5.33 4.43 -7.38
N LYS A 105 5.56 4.25 -8.68
CA LYS A 105 6.72 4.83 -9.37
C LYS A 105 6.75 6.35 -9.21
N PHE A 106 5.60 7.00 -9.38
CA PHE A 106 5.48 8.44 -9.21
C PHE A 106 5.86 8.91 -7.81
N PHE A 107 5.25 8.33 -6.78
CA PHE A 107 5.52 8.75 -5.40
C PHE A 107 6.93 8.37 -4.92
N ASP A 108 7.48 7.26 -5.40
CA ASP A 108 8.87 6.87 -5.10
C ASP A 108 9.86 7.83 -5.76
N PHE A 109 9.63 8.17 -7.03
CA PHE A 109 10.47 9.13 -7.72
C PHE A 109 10.45 10.49 -7.01
N ALA A 110 9.25 10.97 -6.64
CA ALA A 110 9.08 12.22 -5.92
C ALA A 110 9.74 12.20 -4.54
N ALA A 111 9.63 11.10 -3.79
CA ALA A 111 10.27 10.95 -2.48
C ALA A 111 11.80 10.89 -2.58
N ASN A 112 12.33 10.07 -3.51
CA ASN A 112 13.78 9.88 -3.68
C ASN A 112 14.50 11.15 -4.13
N HIS A 113 13.82 12.02 -4.89
CA HIS A 113 14.38 13.28 -5.37
C HIS A 113 13.97 14.50 -4.54
N ASN A 114 13.29 14.30 -3.40
CA ASN A 114 12.78 15.37 -2.53
C ASN A 114 11.98 16.45 -3.31
N ILE A 115 11.13 16.02 -4.25
CA ILE A 115 10.39 16.93 -5.12
C ILE A 115 9.33 17.68 -4.32
N ASN A 116 9.30 19.00 -4.46
CA ASN A 116 8.20 19.84 -4.00
C ASN A 116 7.21 20.06 -5.15
N PHE A 117 5.98 19.56 -5.02
CA PHE A 117 4.95 19.70 -6.06
C PHE A 117 4.47 21.15 -6.29
N PHE A 118 4.84 22.10 -5.41
CA PHE A 118 4.61 23.52 -5.66
C PHE A 118 5.62 24.11 -6.66
N ASP A 119 6.86 23.61 -6.64
CA ASP A 119 7.95 24.12 -7.46
C ASP A 119 8.13 23.31 -8.75
N PHE A 120 7.65 22.06 -8.75
CA PHE A 120 7.80 21.12 -9.85
C PHE A 120 6.45 20.65 -10.40
N PRO A 121 6.13 20.95 -11.67
CA PRO A 121 4.90 20.48 -12.30
C PRO A 121 4.81 18.96 -12.36
N VAL A 122 3.64 18.42 -12.05
CA VAL A 122 3.37 16.96 -12.01
C VAL A 122 3.66 16.30 -13.36
N GLU A 123 3.36 16.98 -14.46
CA GLU A 123 3.57 16.51 -15.83
C GLU A 123 5.05 16.31 -16.16
N GLU A 124 5.93 17.16 -15.62
CA GLU A 124 7.37 16.99 -15.82
C GLU A 124 7.90 15.75 -15.11
N ILE A 125 7.36 15.46 -13.92
CA ILE A 125 7.71 14.27 -13.16
C ILE A 125 7.27 13.02 -13.94
N ILE A 126 6.04 13.02 -14.46
CA ILE A 126 5.52 11.92 -15.29
C ILE A 126 6.42 11.68 -16.50
N LYS A 127 6.79 12.73 -17.25
CA LYS A 127 7.71 12.62 -18.39
C LYS A 127 9.06 12.02 -18.01
N LYS A 128 9.62 12.42 -16.87
CA LYS A 128 10.90 11.88 -16.37
C LYS A 128 10.78 10.40 -16.01
N ILE A 129 9.65 9.95 -15.48
CA ILE A 129 9.40 8.54 -15.17
C ILE A 129 9.24 7.72 -16.44
N GLU A 130 8.57 8.25 -17.46
CA GLU A 130 8.38 7.56 -18.75
C GLU A 130 9.67 7.47 -19.58
N ALA A 131 10.64 8.36 -19.33
CA ALA A 131 11.93 8.38 -20.02
C ALA A 131 12.96 7.38 -19.45
N VAL A 132 12.65 6.73 -18.30
CA VAL A 132 13.49 5.75 -17.61
C VAL A 132 12.95 4.34 -17.84
#